data_AF-A0A6N7EH21-F1
#
_entry.id   AF-A0A6N7EH21-F1
#
_cell.length_a   1.000
_cell.length_b   1.000
_cell.length_c   1.000
_cell.angle_alpha   90.00
_cell.angle_beta   90.00
_cell.angle_gamma   90.00
#
_symmetry.space_group_name_H-M   'P 1'
#
loop_
_entity.id
_entity.type
_entity.pdbx_description
1 polymer ?
#
loop_
_entity_poly.entity_id
_entity_poly.type
_entity_poly.pdbx_seq_one_letter_code
_entity_poly.pdbx_strand_id
1 'polypeptide(L)' 'MRFRNVDAEPSDPVETWPQEAMLAAVERGLLPDWCRIATALHKSPHGDVAVALKQAIETAEGDNGGAAVMQIVLERARR' A
#
# COMPACT_ATOMS: atom_id res chain seq x y z
N MET A 1 12.62 6.82 -7.87
CA MET A 1 12.34 7.72 -6.74
C MET A 1 12.88 7.04 -5.49
N ARG A 2 13.70 7.72 -4.67
CA ARG A 2 14.37 7.11 -3.50
C ARG A 2 13.60 7.53 -2.26
N PHE A 3 13.08 6.59 -1.48
CA PHE A 3 12.44 6.90 -0.21
C PHE A 3 13.52 7.37 0.77
N ARG A 4 13.53 8.68 1.10
CA ARG A 4 14.37 9.17 2.20
C ARG A 4 13.69 8.71 3.50
N ASN A 5 14.36 7.81 4.22
CA ASN A 5 14.02 7.21 5.53
C ASN A 5 13.31 5.84 5.55
N VAL A 6 13.38 5.04 4.48
CA VAL A 6 12.93 3.64 4.58
C VAL A 6 13.96 2.71 3.94
N ASP A 7 14.51 1.78 4.72
CA ASP A 7 15.33 0.66 4.23
C ASP A 7 14.43 -0.39 3.56
N ALA A 8 13.78 0.01 2.47
CA ALA A 8 13.08 -0.90 1.56
C ALA A 8 13.21 -0.35 0.14
N GLU A 9 13.63 -1.20 -0.79
CA GLU A 9 13.55 -0.86 -2.20
C GLU A 9 12.11 -1.04 -2.67
N PRO A 10 11.58 -0.16 -3.55
CA PRO A 10 10.24 -0.34 -4.10
C PRO A 10 10.06 -1.72 -4.78
N SER A 11 11.14 -2.36 -5.22
CA SER A 11 11.17 -3.70 -5.81
C SER A 11 11.07 -4.86 -4.83
N ASP A 12 11.21 -4.60 -3.52
CA ASP A 12 11.08 -5.65 -2.52
C ASP A 12 9.64 -6.20 -2.50
N PRO A 13 9.44 -7.47 -2.11
CA PRO A 13 8.10 -8.01 -1.91
C PRO A 13 7.28 -7.10 -0.99
N VAL A 14 6.04 -6.79 -1.37
CA VAL A 14 5.18 -5.88 -0.59
C VAL A 14 4.93 -6.41 0.82
N GLU A 15 4.98 -7.72 0.98
CA GLU A 15 4.86 -8.43 2.25
C GLU A 15 5.99 -8.09 3.24
N THR A 16 7.14 -7.60 2.76
CA THR A 16 8.28 -7.23 3.60
C THR A 16 8.39 -5.72 3.82
N TRP A 17 7.47 -4.93 3.24
CA TRP A 17 7.53 -3.48 3.38
C TRP A 17 7.20 -3.06 4.81
N PRO A 18 8.01 -2.16 5.42
CA PRO A 18 7.62 -1.54 6.68
C PRO A 18 6.40 -0.63 6.46
N GLN A 19 5.72 -0.29 7.56
CA GLN A 19 4.49 0.51 7.51
C GLN A 19 4.71 1.86 6.82
N GLU A 20 5.87 2.48 7.01
CA GLU A 20 6.23 3.77 6.40
C GLU A 20 6.41 3.66 4.88
N ALA A 21 6.92 2.53 4.37
CA ALA A 21 6.97 2.28 2.92
C ALA A 21 5.56 2.12 2.34
N MET A 22 4.67 1.38 3.04
CA MET A 22 3.27 1.25 2.62
C MET A 22 2.58 2.61 2.57
N LEU A 23 2.72 3.42 3.63
CA LEU A 23 2.17 4.78 3.67
C LEU A 23 2.74 5.65 2.55
N ALA A 24 4.06 5.64 2.35
CA ALA A 24 4.68 6.43 1.29
C ALA A 24 4.22 5.99 -0.11
N ALA A 25 4.01 4.68 -0.34
CA ALA A 25 3.46 4.16 -1.59
C ALA A 25 1.99 4.55 -1.78
N VAL A 26 1.20 4.60 -0.71
CA VAL A 26 -0.18 5.07 -0.76
C VAL A 26 -0.23 6.57 -1.08
N GLU A 27 0.57 7.40 -0.40
CA GLU A 27 0.49 8.85 -0.54
C GLU A 27 1.15 9.39 -1.81
N ARG A 28 2.27 8.77 -2.23
CA ARG A 28 3.20 9.31 -3.23
C ARG A 28 3.66 8.27 -4.26
N GLY A 29 3.22 7.02 -4.12
CA GLY A 29 3.56 5.95 -5.06
C GLY A 29 2.90 6.14 -6.42
N LEU A 30 3.39 5.38 -7.38
CA LEU A 30 2.89 5.37 -8.75
C LEU A 30 2.11 4.08 -9.02
N LEU A 31 1.47 4.00 -10.20
CA LEU A 31 0.72 2.81 -10.64
C LEU A 31 1.47 1.47 -10.44
N PRO A 32 2.79 1.34 -10.69
CA PRO A 32 3.50 0.10 -10.43
C PRO A 32 3.48 -0.35 -8.96
N ASP A 33 3.60 0.59 -8.02
CA ASP A 33 3.56 0.30 -6.59
C ASP A 33 2.17 -0.20 -6.19
N TRP A 34 1.13 0.48 -6.70
CA TRP A 34 -0.26 0.13 -6.48
C TRP A 34 -0.64 -1.23 -7.08
N CYS A 35 -0.11 -1.56 -8.27
CA CYS A 35 -0.29 -2.88 -8.87
C CYS A 35 0.32 -4.00 -8.02
N ARG A 36 1.47 -3.76 -7.39
CA ARG A 36 2.09 -4.73 -6.48
C ARG A 36 1.24 -4.96 -5.24
N ILE A 37 0.74 -3.89 -4.62
CA ILE A 37 -0.20 -3.97 -3.48
C ILE A 37 -1.46 -4.75 -3.88
N ALA A 38 -2.07 -4.41 -5.02
CA ALA A 38 -3.26 -5.11 -5.53
C ALA A 38 -2.99 -6.61 -5.78
N THR A 39 -1.81 -6.95 -6.31
CA THR A 39 -1.42 -8.35 -6.54
C THR A 39 -1.30 -9.12 -5.23
N ALA A 40 -0.68 -8.52 -4.21
CA ALA A 40 -0.57 -9.14 -2.89
C ALA A 40 -1.94 -9.30 -2.21
N LEU A 41 -2.82 -8.30 -2.30
CA LEU A 41 -4.19 -8.38 -1.80
C LEU A 41 -5.00 -9.48 -2.48
N HIS A 42 -4.84 -9.68 -3.79
CA HIS A 42 -5.55 -10.75 -4.50
C HIS A 42 -5.13 -12.15 -4.01
N LYS A 43 -3.87 -12.32 -3.59
CA LYS A 43 -3.38 -13.59 -3.02
C LYS A 43 -3.88 -13.81 -1.60
N SER A 44 -3.96 -12.74 -0.80
CA SER A 44 -4.41 -12.82 0.60
C SER A 44 -5.23 -11.58 1.00
N PRO A 45 -6.56 -11.58 0.73
CA PRO A 45 -7.44 -10.42 0.94
C PRO A 45 -7.59 -9.97 2.40
N HIS A 46 -7.25 -10.86 3.35
CA HIS A 46 -7.30 -10.63 4.78
C HIS A 46 -5.92 -10.81 5.45
N GLY A 47 -4.85 -10.95 4.67
CA GLY A 47 -3.50 -11.14 5.17
C GLY A 47 -2.83 -9.86 5.65
N ASP A 48 -1.56 -9.96 6.01
CA ASP A 48 -0.80 -8.87 6.64
C ASP A 48 -0.73 -7.62 5.77
N VAL A 49 -0.61 -7.76 4.44
CA VAL A 49 -0.64 -6.64 3.49
C VAL A 49 -1.98 -5.89 3.55
N ALA A 50 -3.10 -6.59 3.75
CA ALA A 50 -4.42 -5.96 3.88
C ALA A 50 -4.54 -5.16 5.19
N VAL A 51 -3.91 -5.65 6.27
CA VAL A 51 -3.86 -4.95 7.56
C VAL A 51 -2.97 -3.71 7.46
N ALA A 52 -1.75 -3.86 6.92
CA ALA A 52 -0.81 -2.76 6.73
C ALA A 52 -1.37 -1.67 5.81
N LEU A 53 -2.03 -2.06 4.71
CA LEU A 53 -2.67 -1.11 3.81
C LEU A 53 -3.81 -0.34 4.49
N LYS A 54 -4.64 -1.03 5.28
CA LYS A 54 -5.72 -0.38 6.03
C LYS A 54 -5.15 0.67 6.99
N GLN A 55 -4.10 0.32 7.74
CA GLN A 55 -3.42 1.27 8.63
C GLN A 55 -2.82 2.45 7.88
N ALA A 56 -2.20 2.22 6.71
CA ALA A 56 -1.67 3.29 5.87
C ALA A 56 -2.77 4.23 5.37
N ILE A 57 -3.93 3.71 4.95
CA ILE A 57 -5.09 4.52 4.54
C ILE A 57 -5.60 5.36 5.72
N GLU A 58 -5.71 4.77 6.92
CA GLU A 58 -6.14 5.47 8.14
C GLU A 58 -5.13 6.54 8.61
N THR A 59 -3.84 6.37 8.28
CA THR A 59 -2.77 7.30 8.66
C THR A 59 -2.60 8.44 7.66
N ALA A 60 -2.94 8.23 6.38
CA ALA A 60 -2.79 9.25 5.34
C ALA A 60 -3.56 10.53 5.68
N GLU A 61 -2.91 11.68 5.54
CA GLU A 61 -3.50 12.97 5.90
C GLU A 61 -4.44 13.52 4.80
N GLY A 62 -5.58 14.07 5.22
CA GLY A 62 -6.50 14.82 4.36
C GLY A 62 -7.14 14.01 3.23
N ASP A 63 -7.55 14.70 2.16
CA ASP A 63 -8.14 14.09 0.95
C ASP A 63 -7.06 13.48 0.04
N ASN A 64 -6.34 12.46 0.55
CA ASN A 64 -5.31 11.78 -0.24
C ASN A 64 -5.93 10.87 -1.32
N GLY A 65 -5.77 11.25 -2.58
CA GLY A 65 -6.32 10.49 -3.71
C GLY A 65 -5.78 9.06 -3.84
N GLY A 66 -4.52 8.81 -3.47
CA GLY A 66 -3.95 7.47 -3.47
C GLY A 66 -4.58 6.57 -2.40
N ALA A 67 -4.80 7.10 -1.19
CA ALA A 67 -5.53 6.41 -0.13
C ALA A 67 -6.96 6.05 -0.56
N ALA A 68 -7.67 6.98 -1.20
CA ALA A 68 -9.02 6.74 -1.71
C ALA A 68 -9.07 5.61 -2.76
N VAL A 69 -8.12 5.59 -3.70
CA VAL A 69 -8.03 4.51 -4.71
C VAL A 69 -7.69 3.18 -4.05
N MET A 70 -6.74 3.16 -3.12
CA MET A 70 -6.34 1.94 -2.42
C MET A 70 -7.43 1.38 -1.52
N GLN A 71 -8.27 2.23 -0.93
CA GLN A 71 -9.46 1.78 -0.21
C GLN A 71 -10.41 1.02 -1.14
N ILE A 72 -10.65 1.52 -2.35
CA ILE A 72 -11.48 0.82 -3.35
C ILE A 72 -10.86 -0.52 -3.75
N VAL A 73 -9.54 -0.58 -3.92
CA VAL A 73 -8.81 -1.82 -4.24
C VAL A 73 -8.94 -2.85 -3.12
N LEU A 74 -8.77 -2.44 -1.86
CA LEU A 74 -8.92 -3.30 -0.69
C LEU A 74 -10.33 -3.88 -0.59
N GLU A 75 -11.35 -3.04 -0.74
CA GLU A 75 -12.74 -3.48 -0.69
C GLU A 75 -13.12 -4.40 -1.85
N ARG A 76 -12.52 -4.21 -3.04
CA ARG A 76 -12.72 -5.11 -4.18
C ARG A 76 -12.04 -6.46 -3.98
N ALA A 77 -10.88 -6.53 -3.36
CA ALA A 77 -10.16 -7.78 -3.13
C ALA A 77 -10.90 -8.71 -2.15
N ARG A 78 -11.75 -8.15 -1.28
CA ARG A 78 -12.54 -8.87 -0.26
C ARG A 78 -13.93 -9.34 -0.73
N ARG A 79 -14.32 -8.98 -1.95
CA ARG A 79 -15.57 -9.45 -2.56
C ARG A 79 -15.34 -10.77 -3.26
#